data_AF-A0A4Q3BGV3-F1
#
_entry.id   AF-A0A4Q3BGV3-F1
#
_cell.length_a   1.000
_cell.length_b   1.000
_cell.length_c   1.000
_cell.angle_alpha   90.00
_cell.angle_beta   90.00
_cell.angle_gamma   90.00
#
_symmetry.space_group_name_H-M   'P 1'
#
loop_
_entity.id
_entity.type
_entity.pdbx_description
1 polymer ?
#
loop_
_entity_poly.entity_id
_entity_poly.type
_entity_poly.pdbx_seq_one_letter_code
_entity_poly.pdbx_strand_id
1 'polypeptide(L)'
;MVKLSASETEVIGFLTRKSLSQIGLEGKSAVYIPFSYTFTGQLMIVPNRNITPLQTNPTETMRFVVSAGVTGFGHDDESIKI
;
A
#
# COMPACT_ATOMS: atom_id res chain seq x y z
N MET A 1 4.03 1.42 2.39
CA MET A 1 3.93 -0.04 2.50
C MET A 1 3.32 -0.41 3.84
N VAL A 2 2.60 -1.53 3.86
CA VAL A 2 1.98 -2.10 5.06
C VAL A 2 2.42 -3.55 5.19
N LYS A 3 3.04 -3.90 6.32
CA LYS A 3 3.43 -5.27 6.63
C LYS A 3 2.22 -6.09 7.07
N LEU A 4 1.99 -7.23 6.40
CA LEU A 4 0.96 -8.19 6.80
C LEU A 4 1.48 -9.07 7.93
N SER A 5 0.65 -9.29 8.96
CA SER A 5 1.04 -10.01 10.17
C SER A 5 1.57 -11.42 9.88
N ALA A 6 2.61 -11.82 10.61
CA ALA A 6 3.25 -13.15 10.54
C ALA A 6 3.90 -13.54 9.18
N SER A 7 3.94 -12.63 8.20
CA SER A 7 4.62 -12.85 6.91
C SER A 7 5.74 -11.83 6.69
N GLU A 8 6.68 -12.17 5.81
CA GLU A 8 7.66 -11.22 5.25
C GLU A 8 7.08 -10.44 4.06
N THR A 9 5.75 -10.55 3.84
CA THR A 9 5.06 -9.88 2.74
C THR A 9 4.57 -8.50 3.14
N GLU A 10 4.74 -7.56 2.23
CA GLU A 10 4.23 -6.20 2.33
C GLU A 10 3.29 -5.91 1.18
N VAL A 11 2.29 -5.06 1.44
CA VAL A 11 1.41 -4.52 0.41
C VAL A 11 1.59 -3.01 0.31
N ILE A 12 1.41 -2.48 -0.89
CA ILE A 12 1.34 -1.03 -1.09
C ILE A 12 -0.11 -0.61 -0.92
N GLY A 13 -0.29 0.43 -0.11
CA GLY A 13 -1.58 0.99 0.21
C GLY A 13 -1.49 2.48 0.49
N PHE A 14 -2.64 3.15 0.42
CA PHE A 14 -2.77 4.57 0.65
C PHE A 14 -3.31 4.84 2.05
N LEU A 15 -2.56 5.59 2.86
CA LEU A 15 -2.99 5.97 4.21
C LEU A 15 -4.18 6.93 4.10
N THR A 16 -5.38 6.49 4.48
CA THR A 16 -6.61 7.29 4.40
C THR A 16 -6.92 7.99 5.72
N ARG A 17 -6.51 7.39 6.85
CA ARG A 17 -6.59 8.00 8.19
C ARG A 17 -5.38 7.58 9.04
N LYS A 18 -4.65 8.59 9.56
CA LYS A 18 -3.45 8.41 10.40
C LYS A 18 -3.73 8.01 11.86
N SER A 19 -4.93 8.31 12.35
CA SER A 19 -5.36 7.92 13.69
C SER A 19 -6.82 7.52 13.67
N LEU A 20 -7.13 6.44 14.38
CA LEU A 20 -8.49 5.96 14.63
C LEU A 20 -8.85 6.06 16.13
N SER A 21 -8.15 6.90 16.89
CA SER A 21 -8.44 7.14 18.32
C SER A 21 -9.88 7.60 18.55
N GLN A 22 -10.47 8.36 17.62
CA GLN A 22 -11.86 8.82 17.69
C GLN A 22 -12.91 7.69 17.73
N ILE A 23 -12.54 6.48 17.32
CA ILE A 23 -13.39 5.28 17.37
C ILE A 23 -12.85 4.23 18.34
N GLY A 24 -11.98 4.62 19.28
CA GLY A 24 -11.41 3.75 20.30
C GLY A 24 -10.27 2.83 19.80
N LEU A 25 -9.71 3.10 18.62
CA LEU A 25 -8.64 2.29 18.03
C LEU A 25 -7.30 3.02 18.10
N GLU A 26 -6.78 3.12 19.31
CA GLU A 26 -5.48 3.73 19.62
C GLU A 26 -4.31 3.04 18.89
N GLY A 27 -3.36 3.84 18.40
CA GLY A 27 -2.16 3.36 17.72
C GLY A 27 -2.41 2.62 16.40
N LYS A 28 -3.62 2.75 15.83
CA LYS A 28 -4.00 2.15 14.55
C LYS A 28 -4.37 3.22 13.52
N SER A 29 -4.17 2.86 12.26
CA SER A 29 -4.47 3.66 11.08
C SER A 29 -5.34 2.89 10.11
N ALA A 30 -6.08 3.60 9.27
CA ALA A 30 -6.80 3.03 8.14
C ALA A 30 -6.00 3.23 6.84
N VAL A 31 -5.82 2.14 6.10
CA VAL A 31 -5.09 2.10 4.84
C VAL A 31 -5.99 1.48 3.77
N TYR A 32 -6.09 2.11 2.62
CA TYR A 32 -6.78 1.58 1.45
C TYR A 32 -5.80 0.77 0.58
N ILE A 33 -6.13 -0.48 0.30
CA ILE A 33 -5.38 -1.40 -0.55
C ILE A 33 -6.17 -1.62 -1.85
N PRO A 34 -5.78 -1.03 -2.98
CA PRO A 34 -6.48 -1.24 -4.24
C PRO A 34 -6.24 -2.65 -4.80
N PHE A 35 -7.20 -3.15 -5.58
CA PHE A 35 -7.04 -4.34 -6.41
C PHE A 35 -6.54 -3.95 -7.80
N SER A 36 -5.59 -4.73 -8.32
CA SER A 36 -5.00 -4.47 -9.63
C SER A 36 -6.04 -4.48 -10.75
N TYR A 37 -5.80 -3.65 -11.76
CA TYR A 37 -6.66 -3.39 -12.93
C TYR A 37 -8.09 -2.96 -12.59
N THR A 38 -8.32 -2.44 -11.38
CA THR A 38 -9.61 -1.91 -10.96
C THR A 38 -9.44 -0.66 -10.08
N PHE A 39 -10.54 0.06 -9.86
CA PHE A 39 -10.60 1.16 -8.89
C PHE A 39 -11.08 0.72 -7.50
N THR A 40 -11.36 -0.56 -7.31
CA THR A 40 -11.86 -1.11 -6.04
C THR A 40 -10.71 -1.61 -5.19
N GLY A 41 -11.01 -1.97 -3.94
CA GLY A 41 -9.99 -2.39 -3.00
C GLY A 41 -10.56 -2.69 -1.62
N GLN A 42 -9.66 -2.87 -0.68
CA GLN A 42 -9.97 -3.20 0.71
C GLN A 42 -9.49 -2.09 1.64
N LEU A 43 -10.35 -1.68 2.57
CA LEU A 43 -9.92 -0.88 3.72
C LEU A 43 -9.35 -1.83 4.78
N MET A 44 -8.12 -1.58 5.20
CA MET A 44 -7.46 -2.33 6.27
C MET A 44 -7.16 -1.41 7.44
N ILE A 45 -7.46 -1.89 8.65
CA ILE A 45 -7.03 -1.24 9.88
C ILE A 45 -5.77 -1.95 10.36
N VAL A 46 -4.68 -1.21 10.48
CA VAL A 46 -3.37 -1.78 10.83
C VAL A 46 -2.70 -1.02 11.96
N PRO A 47 -1.87 -1.69 12.79
CA PRO A 47 -1.03 -1.00 13.76
C PRO A 47 -0.08 -0.02 13.07
N ASN A 48 0.11 1.16 13.64
CA ASN A 48 0.98 2.18 13.05
C ASN A 48 2.43 1.70 12.84
N ARG A 49 2.91 0.79 13.71
CA ARG A 49 4.23 0.15 13.58
C ARG A 49 4.41 -0.72 12.33
N ASN A 50 3.32 -1.12 11.65
CA ASN A 50 3.38 -1.91 10.43
C ASN A 50 3.40 -1.02 9.17
N ILE A 51 3.40 0.30 9.32
CA ILE A 51 3.34 1.24 8.20
C ILE A 51 4.73 1.81 7.97
N THR A 52 5.25 1.60 6.76
CA THR A 52 6.48 2.20 6.27
C THR A 52 6.12 3.22 5.18
N PRO A 53 6.34 4.53 5.40
CA PRO A 53 6.10 5.54 4.36
C PRO A 53 6.96 5.28 3.12
N LEU A 54 6.37 5.46 1.94
CA LEU A 54 7.10 5.42 0.67
C LEU A 54 7.39 6.84 0.22
N GLN A 55 8.66 7.12 -0.08
CA GLN A 55 9.11 8.41 -0.62
C GLN A 55 9.11 8.34 -2.15
N THR A 56 7.91 8.31 -2.74
CA THR A 56 7.71 8.14 -4.18
C THR A 56 6.69 9.13 -4.72
N ASN A 57 6.69 9.37 -6.03
CA ASN A 57 5.62 10.13 -6.67
C ASN A 57 4.29 9.36 -6.54
N PRO A 58 3.20 9.98 -6.04
CA PRO A 58 1.90 9.33 -5.91
C PRO A 58 1.35 8.77 -7.24
N THR A 59 1.57 9.47 -8.35
CA THR A 59 1.13 9.06 -9.68
C THR A 59 1.84 7.78 -10.13
N GLU A 60 3.16 7.71 -9.96
CA GLU A 60 3.94 6.50 -10.28
C GLU A 60 3.55 5.34 -9.38
N THR A 61 3.34 5.61 -8.09
CA THR A 61 2.88 4.60 -7.12
C THR A 61 1.52 4.04 -7.52
N MET A 62 0.58 4.90 -7.92
CA MET A 62 -0.72 4.47 -8.39
C MET A 62 -0.60 3.62 -9.67
N ARG A 63 0.25 4.02 -10.62
CA ARG A 63 0.52 3.26 -11.86
C ARG A 63 1.07 1.86 -11.54
N PHE A 64 2.07 1.79 -10.66
CA PHE A 64 2.69 0.55 -10.20
C PHE A 64 1.64 -0.38 -9.57
N VAL A 65 0.85 0.13 -8.63
CA VAL A 65 -0.11 -0.69 -7.88
C VAL A 65 -1.28 -1.16 -8.75
N VAL A 66 -1.87 -0.26 -9.56
CA VAL A 66 -2.97 -0.63 -10.46
C VAL A 66 -2.51 -1.65 -11.50
N SER A 67 -1.27 -1.57 -11.97
CA SER A 67 -0.73 -2.55 -12.92
C SER A 67 -0.21 -3.84 -12.27
N ALA A 68 -0.42 -4.05 -10.97
CA ALA A 68 0.14 -5.19 -10.23
C ALA A 68 1.68 -5.28 -10.28
N GLY A 69 2.37 -4.15 -10.43
CA GLY A 69 3.83 -4.08 -10.56
C GLY A 69 4.35 -4.30 -11.97
N VAL A 70 3.48 -4.45 -12.99
CA VAL A 70 3.90 -4.54 -14.40
C VAL A 70 4.58 -3.24 -14.84
N THR A 71 4.10 -2.10 -14.37
CA THR A 71 4.80 -0.84 -14.63
C THR A 71 5.81 -0.57 -13.52
N GLY A 72 7.09 -0.39 -13.85
CA GLY A 72 8.12 0.03 -12.89
C GLY A 72 8.03 1.50 -12.45
N PHE A 73 8.93 1.86 -11.54
CA PHE A 73 9.26 3.25 -11.17
C PHE A 73 10.46 3.69 -12.03
N GLY A 74 10.28 4.70 -12.89
CA GLY A 74 11.34 5.10 -13.84
C GLY A 74 11.51 4.19 -15.07
N HIS A 75 12.62 4.35 -15.81
CA HIS A 75 12.86 3.75 -17.14
C HIS A 75 13.61 2.40 -17.10
N ASP A 76 13.69 1.73 -15.96
CA ASP A 76 14.38 0.44 -15.85
C ASP A 76 13.33 -0.68 -15.86
N ASP A 77 12.87 -0.98 -17.07
CA ASP A 77 11.88 -2.02 -17.37
C ASP A 77 12.58 -3.38 -17.58
N GLU A 78 13.28 -3.87 -16.56
CA GLU A 78 13.74 -5.27 -16.55
C GLU A 78 12.60 -6.17 -16.06
N SER A 79 11.76 -6.60 -17.00
CA SER A 79 10.76 -7.62 -16.75
C SER A 79 11.45 -8.95 -16.42
N ILE A 80 11.51 -9.31 -15.15
CA ILE A 80 11.90 -10.66 -14.74
C ILE A 80 10.80 -11.63 -15.21
N LYS A 81 11.15 -12.50 -16.17
CA LYS A 81 10.27 -13.61 -16.58
C LYS A 81 10.38 -14.71 -15.53
N ILE A 82 9.23 -15.06 -14.94
CA ILE A 82 9.08 -16.13 -13.95
C ILE A 82 9.05 -17.48 -14.67
#